data_AF-A0A2S8GGK7-F1
#
_entry.id   AF-A0A2S8GGK7-F1
#
_cell.length_a   1.000
_cell.length_b   1.000
_cell.length_c   1.000
_cell.angle_alpha   90.00
_cell.angle_beta   90.00
_cell.angle_gamma   90.00
#
_symmetry.space_group_name_H-M   'P 1'
#
loop_
_entity.id
_entity.type
_entity.pdbx_description
1 polymer ?
#
loop_
_entity_poly.entity_id
_entity_poly.type
_entity_poly.pdbx_seq_one_letter_code
_entity_poly.pdbx_strand_id
1 'polypeptide(L)'
;MWLFTKHGFYSAVCARQGSGGPGQPVDPDRIMVRARVRQHLQSLKDRFADLLADCEIMESPSTDYAYRIFVPKPIWTQVMVGLTAELDYDNFKSKVARHQGSAGDAYEHALHDVWSVMYKLQQE
;
A
#
# COMPACT_ATOMS: atom_id res chain seq x y z
N MET A 1 -1.35 8.15 -5.15
CA MET A 1 -1.85 8.17 -3.75
C MET A 1 -0.92 7.38 -2.85
N TRP A 2 -0.80 7.80 -1.59
CA TRP A 2 -0.17 7.04 -0.51
C TRP A 2 -1.24 6.54 0.44
N LEU A 3 -1.14 5.28 0.85
CA LEU A 3 -2.09 4.63 1.75
C LEU A 3 -1.34 4.02 2.91
N PHE A 4 -1.72 4.42 4.11
CA PHE A 4 -1.29 3.80 5.35
C PHE A 4 -2.48 3.03 5.91
N THR A 5 -2.31 1.73 6.14
CA THR A 5 -3.38 0.84 6.61
C THR A 5 -2.84 -0.08 7.70
N LYS A 6 -3.72 -0.76 8.44
CA LYS A 6 -3.29 -1.80 9.38
C LYS A 6 -2.54 -2.96 8.70
N HIS A 7 -2.72 -3.16 7.40
CA HIS A 7 -2.07 -4.22 6.61
C HIS A 7 -0.69 -3.81 6.05
N GLY A 8 -0.38 -2.52 6.05
CA GLY A 8 0.88 -1.98 5.53
C GLY A 8 0.75 -0.63 4.84
N PHE A 9 1.89 -0.16 4.32
CA PHE A 9 2.03 1.06 3.54
C PHE A 9 2.15 0.79 2.03
N TYR A 10 1.38 1.54 1.24
CA TYR A 10 1.33 1.40 -0.21
C TYR A 10 1.42 2.75 -0.93
N SER A 11 2.07 2.76 -2.08
CA SER A 11 1.91 3.80 -3.09
C SER A 11 1.16 3.24 -4.29
N ALA A 12 -0.08 3.70 -4.50
CA ALA A 12 -0.88 3.34 -5.66
C ALA A 12 -0.91 4.49 -6.67
N VAL A 13 -0.57 4.20 -7.91
CA VAL A 13 -0.55 5.14 -9.04
C VAL A 13 -1.04 4.42 -10.29
N CYS A 14 -1.53 5.16 -11.30
CA CYS A 14 -1.74 4.54 -12.61
C CYS A 14 -0.41 3.97 -13.13
N ALA A 15 -0.46 2.75 -13.63
CA ALA A 15 0.64 2.13 -14.33
C ALA A 15 0.89 2.87 -15.65
N ARG A 16 2.05 2.64 -16.25
CA ARG A 16 2.25 2.98 -17.66
C ARG A 16 1.85 1.80 -18.54
N GLN A 17 1.54 2.08 -19.79
CA GLN A 17 1.19 1.06 -20.78
C GLN A 17 2.32 0.02 -20.96
N GLY A 18 1.96 -1.14 -21.53
CA GLY A 18 2.89 -2.25 -21.73
C GLY A 18 3.42 -2.82 -20.42
N SER A 19 4.75 -2.90 -20.28
CA SER A 19 5.42 -3.41 -19.08
C SER A 19 5.40 -2.45 -17.88
N GLY A 20 4.87 -1.24 -18.04
CA GLY A 20 4.92 -0.20 -16.99
C GLY A 20 6.25 0.54 -16.91
N GLY A 21 7.14 0.32 -17.87
CA GLY A 21 8.46 0.97 -17.94
C GLY A 21 8.40 2.48 -18.20
N PRO A 22 9.50 3.21 -17.94
CA PRO A 22 9.60 4.64 -18.24
C PRO A 22 9.41 4.91 -19.74
N GLY A 23 8.96 6.12 -20.08
CA GLY A 23 8.74 6.56 -21.47
C GLY A 23 7.42 6.12 -22.10
N GLN A 24 6.67 5.20 -21.46
CA GLN A 24 5.34 4.81 -21.93
C GLN A 24 4.24 5.75 -21.41
N PRO A 25 3.15 5.96 -22.17
CA PRO A 25 1.99 6.71 -21.71
C PRO A 25 1.38 6.10 -20.44
N VAL A 26 0.70 6.93 -19.64
CA VAL A 26 -0.06 6.45 -18.48
C VAL A 26 -1.26 5.63 -18.97
N ASP A 27 -1.45 4.45 -18.37
CA ASP A 27 -2.64 3.63 -18.53
C ASP A 27 -3.63 3.96 -17.41
N PRO A 28 -4.75 4.64 -17.70
CA PRO A 28 -5.71 5.01 -16.68
C PRO A 28 -6.44 3.79 -16.11
N ASP A 29 -6.50 2.65 -16.76
CA ASP A 29 -7.31 1.51 -16.31
C ASP A 29 -6.53 0.47 -15.51
N ARG A 30 -5.23 0.71 -15.32
CA ARG A 30 -4.33 -0.18 -14.58
C ARG A 30 -3.64 0.57 -13.45
N ILE A 31 -3.74 0.03 -12.25
CA ILE A 31 -3.10 0.57 -11.04
C ILE A 31 -1.84 -0.25 -10.75
N MET A 32 -0.72 0.43 -10.53
CA MET A 32 0.48 -0.13 -9.95
C MET A 32 0.48 0.17 -8.44
N VAL A 33 0.30 -0.87 -7.63
CA VAL A 33 0.33 -0.80 -6.17
C VAL A 33 1.72 -1.22 -5.72
N ARG A 34 2.44 -0.31 -5.06
CA ARG A 34 3.85 -0.50 -4.70
C ARG A 34 4.01 -0.54 -3.19
N ALA A 35 4.96 -1.34 -2.70
CA ALA A 35 5.36 -1.38 -1.31
C ALA A 35 6.89 -1.40 -1.17
N ARG A 36 7.37 -0.91 -0.03
CA ARG A 36 8.78 -1.01 0.35
C ARG A 36 9.13 -2.37 0.96
N VAL A 37 8.15 -3.01 1.60
CA VAL A 37 8.29 -4.31 2.28
C VAL A 37 7.38 -5.32 1.59
N ARG A 38 7.93 -6.48 1.17
CA ARG A 38 7.18 -7.54 0.47
C ARG A 38 5.97 -8.00 1.27
N GLN A 39 6.14 -8.15 2.59
CA GLN A 39 5.10 -8.60 3.51
C GLN A 39 3.86 -7.72 3.52
N HIS A 40 3.99 -6.41 3.24
CA HIS A 40 2.82 -5.53 3.14
C HIS A 40 1.92 -5.90 1.95
N LEU A 41 2.51 -6.24 0.80
CA LEU A 41 1.73 -6.71 -0.36
C LEU A 41 1.18 -8.11 -0.12
N GLN A 42 1.92 -8.99 0.55
CA GLN A 42 1.43 -10.31 0.92
C GLN A 42 0.20 -10.20 1.83
N SER A 43 0.28 -9.39 2.90
CA SER A 43 -0.83 -9.19 3.84
C SER A 43 -2.07 -8.58 3.14
N LEU A 44 -1.87 -7.67 2.19
CA LEU A 44 -2.95 -7.11 1.38
C LEU A 44 -3.60 -8.18 0.48
N LYS A 45 -2.77 -8.98 -0.19
CA LYS A 45 -3.24 -10.08 -1.05
C LYS A 45 -4.02 -11.10 -0.26
N ASP A 46 -3.50 -11.53 0.89
CA ASP A 46 -4.14 -12.53 1.74
C ASP A 46 -5.48 -12.01 2.27
N ARG A 47 -5.54 -10.72 2.64
CA ARG A 47 -6.78 -10.10 3.09
C ARG A 47 -7.85 -10.03 1.99
N PHE A 48 -7.45 -9.75 0.75
CA PHE A 48 -8.34 -9.60 -0.40
C PHE A 48 -8.10 -10.71 -1.43
N ALA A 49 -7.99 -11.95 -0.97
CA ALA A 49 -7.64 -13.09 -1.83
C ALA A 49 -8.59 -13.23 -3.02
N ASP A 50 -9.90 -13.06 -2.82
CA ASP A 50 -10.92 -13.11 -3.88
C ASP A 50 -10.72 -12.07 -4.99
N LEU A 51 -9.98 -10.99 -4.72
CA LEU A 51 -9.71 -9.90 -5.65
C LEU A 51 -8.28 -9.90 -6.20
N LEU A 52 -7.31 -10.37 -5.40
CA LEU A 52 -5.88 -10.16 -5.65
C LEU A 52 -5.07 -11.44 -5.77
N ALA A 53 -5.65 -12.64 -5.62
CA ALA A 53 -4.91 -13.91 -5.66
C ALA A 53 -3.97 -14.01 -6.88
N ASP A 54 -4.48 -13.67 -8.06
CA ASP A 54 -3.77 -13.79 -9.34
C ASP A 54 -2.75 -12.65 -9.59
N CYS A 55 -2.71 -11.63 -8.74
CA CYS A 55 -1.78 -10.50 -8.92
C CYS A 55 -0.36 -10.86 -8.45
N GLU A 56 0.56 -11.20 -9.34
CA GLU A 56 1.95 -11.52 -8.97
C GLU A 56 2.67 -10.35 -8.26
N ILE A 57 3.35 -10.65 -7.15
CA ILE A 57 4.25 -9.69 -6.49
C ILE A 57 5.58 -9.69 -7.23
N MET A 58 5.85 -8.62 -7.96
CA MET A 58 7.09 -8.40 -8.66
C MET A 58 8.10 -7.69 -7.77
N GLU A 59 9.36 -8.09 -7.85
CA GLU A 59 10.50 -7.46 -7.19
C GLU A 59 11.34 -6.66 -8.20
N SER A 60 11.81 -5.50 -7.78
CA SER A 60 12.61 -4.58 -8.59
C SER A 60 13.48 -3.74 -7.65
N PRO A 61 14.60 -4.30 -7.15
CA PRO A 61 15.38 -3.72 -6.06
C PRO A 61 15.99 -2.35 -6.38
N SER A 62 16.20 -2.03 -7.66
CA SER A 62 16.80 -0.80 -8.15
C SER A 62 15.87 0.42 -8.17
N THR A 63 14.69 0.33 -7.56
CA THR A 63 13.66 1.39 -7.61
C THR A 63 13.19 1.78 -6.21
N ASP A 64 12.66 2.99 -6.05
CA ASP A 64 12.24 3.54 -4.76
C ASP A 64 11.30 2.62 -3.95
N TYR A 65 10.50 1.82 -4.64
CA TYR A 65 9.64 0.79 -4.06
C TYR A 65 10.01 -0.56 -4.66
N ALA A 66 10.72 -1.37 -3.87
CA ALA A 66 11.25 -2.66 -4.29
C ALA A 66 10.18 -3.65 -4.75
N TYR A 67 8.93 -3.54 -4.25
CA TYR A 67 7.87 -4.50 -4.55
C TYR A 67 6.65 -3.83 -5.20
N ARG A 68 5.98 -4.55 -6.09
CA ARG A 68 4.74 -4.08 -6.73
C ARG A 68 3.83 -5.20 -7.19
N ILE A 69 2.55 -4.88 -7.29
CA ILE A 69 1.55 -5.63 -8.03
C ILE A 69 0.87 -4.70 -9.05
N PHE A 70 0.33 -5.28 -10.11
CA PHE A 70 -0.50 -4.55 -11.07
C PHE A 70 -1.93 -5.05 -10.96
N VAL A 71 -2.88 -4.12 -10.83
CA VAL A 71 -4.27 -4.41 -10.53
C VAL A 71 -5.17 -3.60 -11.48
N PRO A 72 -6.19 -4.19 -12.11
CA PRO A 72 -7.18 -3.41 -12.84
C PRO A 72 -7.84 -2.37 -11.93
N LYS A 73 -8.06 -1.15 -12.41
CA LYS A 73 -8.63 -0.06 -11.61
C LYS A 73 -9.97 -0.44 -10.93
N PRO A 74 -10.93 -1.13 -11.58
CA PRO A 74 -12.17 -1.55 -10.91
C PRO A 74 -11.94 -2.50 -9.73
N ILE A 75 -10.94 -3.38 -9.82
CA ILE A 75 -10.57 -4.29 -8.72
C ILE A 75 -9.92 -3.51 -7.59
N TRP A 76 -9.01 -2.58 -7.90
CA TRP A 76 -8.41 -1.69 -6.90
C TRP A 76 -9.47 -0.85 -6.17
N THR A 77 -10.49 -0.37 -6.88
CA THR A 77 -11.62 0.35 -6.27
C THR A 77 -12.35 -0.52 -5.24
N GLN A 78 -12.58 -1.81 -5.51
CA GLN A 78 -13.20 -2.71 -4.53
C GLN A 78 -12.31 -2.95 -3.31
N VAL A 79 -10.99 -3.07 -3.50
CA VAL A 79 -10.03 -3.14 -2.39
C VAL A 79 -10.12 -1.89 -1.52
N MET A 80 -10.21 -0.71 -2.12
CA MET A 80 -10.38 0.55 -1.39
C MET A 80 -11.67 0.57 -0.56
N VAL A 81 -12.79 0.12 -1.12
CA VAL A 81 -14.06 0.00 -0.39
C VAL A 81 -13.90 -0.94 0.80
N GLY A 82 -13.27 -2.10 0.62
CA GLY A 82 -13.03 -3.05 1.69
C GLY A 82 -12.13 -2.51 2.81
N LEU A 83 -11.03 -1.84 2.44
CA LEU A 83 -10.13 -1.17 3.39
C LEU A 83 -10.85 -0.10 4.21
N THR A 84 -11.74 0.68 3.57
CA THR A 84 -12.54 1.71 4.26
C THR A 84 -13.61 1.09 5.17
N ALA A 85 -14.28 0.04 4.73
CA ALA A 85 -15.30 -0.66 5.52
C ALA A 85 -14.73 -1.32 6.78
N GLU A 86 -13.42 -1.62 6.79
CA GLU A 86 -12.71 -2.21 7.93
C GLU A 86 -12.25 -1.22 9.00
N LEU A 87 -12.46 0.08 8.80
CA LEU A 87 -12.06 1.09 9.76
C LEU A 87 -12.98 1.01 11.00
N ASP A 88 -12.43 0.49 12.08
CA ASP A 88 -13.11 0.21 13.35
C ASP A 88 -12.35 0.81 14.55
N TYR A 89 -11.52 1.84 14.32
CA TYR A 89 -10.59 2.39 15.30
C TYR A 89 -10.56 3.92 15.28
N ASP A 90 -10.27 4.50 16.44
CA ASP A 90 -10.07 5.94 16.66
C ASP A 90 -8.58 6.34 16.65
N ASN A 91 -7.67 5.37 16.87
CA ASN A 91 -6.23 5.57 16.85
C ASN A 91 -5.54 4.60 15.88
N PHE A 92 -5.04 5.15 14.78
CA PHE A 92 -4.42 4.37 13.71
C PHE A 92 -3.16 3.61 14.16
N LYS A 93 -2.20 4.26 14.82
CA LYS A 93 -0.92 3.63 15.17
C LYS A 93 -1.11 2.51 16.20
N SER A 94 -1.94 2.76 17.21
CA SER A 94 -2.30 1.73 18.19
C SER A 94 -3.01 0.54 17.56
N LYS A 95 -3.84 0.76 16.52
CA LYS A 95 -4.43 -0.34 15.75
C LYS A 95 -3.35 -1.15 15.01
N VAL A 96 -2.38 -0.50 14.38
CA VAL A 96 -1.28 -1.19 13.68
C VAL A 96 -0.48 -2.07 14.63
N ALA A 97 -0.04 -1.53 15.77
CA ALA A 97 0.71 -2.28 16.78
C ALA A 97 -0.04 -3.54 17.24
N ARG A 98 -1.36 -3.41 17.51
CA ARG A 98 -2.19 -4.56 17.92
C ARG A 98 -2.43 -5.56 16.79
N HIS A 99 -2.56 -5.09 15.55
CA HIS A 99 -2.91 -5.95 14.42
C HIS A 99 -1.72 -6.76 13.91
N GLN A 100 -0.54 -6.13 13.81
CA GLN A 100 0.67 -6.77 13.30
C GLN A 100 1.53 -7.41 14.41
N GLY A 101 1.28 -7.06 15.68
CA GLY A 101 2.10 -7.50 16.81
C GLY A 101 3.56 -7.08 16.64
N SER A 102 4.48 -7.86 17.21
CA SER A 102 5.91 -7.58 17.16
C SER A 102 6.50 -7.57 15.74
N ALA A 103 5.88 -8.27 14.79
CA ALA A 103 6.29 -8.22 13.39
C ALA A 103 6.07 -6.84 12.75
N GLY A 104 5.19 -6.02 13.33
CA GLY A 104 4.84 -4.68 12.86
C GLY A 104 5.57 -3.54 13.57
N ASP A 105 6.44 -3.81 14.56
CA ASP A 105 7.07 -2.76 15.37
C ASP A 105 7.81 -1.74 14.50
N ALA A 106 8.61 -2.21 13.52
CA ALA A 106 9.33 -1.32 12.61
C ALA A 106 8.39 -0.45 11.77
N TYR A 107 7.23 -0.98 11.36
CA TYR A 107 6.24 -0.21 10.62
C TYR A 107 5.55 0.81 11.53
N GLU A 108 5.18 0.44 12.75
CA GLU A 108 4.56 1.33 13.72
C GLU A 108 5.49 2.49 14.11
N HIS A 109 6.79 2.24 14.33
CA HIS A 109 7.79 3.29 14.55
C HIS A 109 7.86 4.25 13.36
N ALA A 110 7.91 3.74 12.13
CA ALA A 110 7.90 4.58 10.93
C ALA A 110 6.61 5.42 10.81
N LEU A 111 5.46 4.91 11.26
CA LEU A 111 4.22 5.68 11.32
C LEU A 111 4.28 6.81 12.34
N HIS A 112 5.00 6.65 13.45
CA HIS A 112 5.26 7.74 14.39
C HIS A 112 6.09 8.85 13.77
N ASP A 113 7.12 8.50 13.00
CA ASP A 113 7.93 9.47 12.28
C ASP A 113 7.12 10.24 11.24
N VAL A 114 6.30 9.54 10.44
CA VAL A 114 5.42 10.21 9.45
C VAL A 114 4.44 11.16 10.14
N TRP A 115 3.82 10.75 11.24
CA TRP A 115 2.94 11.64 12.00
C TRP A 115 3.67 12.87 12.52
N SER A 116 4.91 12.71 13.02
CA SER A 116 5.74 13.82 13.49
C SER A 116 6.06 14.80 12.35
N VAL A 117 6.38 14.29 11.15
CA VAL A 117 6.61 15.11 9.95
C VAL A 117 5.35 15.89 9.58
N MET A 118 4.19 15.24 9.52
CA MET A 118 2.92 15.90 9.16
C MET A 118 2.45 16.88 10.25
N TYR A 119 2.73 16.58 11.52
CA TYR A 119 2.44 17.50 12.62
C TYR A 119 3.28 18.78 12.51
N LYS A 120 4.58 18.66 12.17
CA LYS A 120 5.44 19.83 11.92
C LYS A 120 4.93 20.68 10.77
N LEU A 121 4.47 20.06 9.68
CA LEU A 121 3.84 20.78 8.55
C LEU A 121 2.63 21.61 9.00
N GLN A 122 1.86 21.16 9.99
CA GLN A 122 0.73 21.93 10.53
C GLN A 122 1.18 23.18 11.31
N GLN A 123 2.40 23.19 11.85
CA GLN A 123 2.94 24.29 12.64
C GLN A 123 3.66 25.36 11.79
N GLU A 124 3.77 25.13 10.48
CA GLU A 124 4.27 26.13 9.51
C GLU A 124 3.18 27.15 9.15
#